data_AF-A0A6F8T196-F1
#
_entry.id   AF-A0A6F8T196-F1
#
_cell.length_a   1.000
_cell.length_b   1.000
_cell.length_c   1.000
_cell.angle_alpha   90.00
_cell.angle_beta   90.00
_cell.angle_gamma   90.00
#
_symmetry.space_group_name_H-M   'P 1'
#
loop_
_entity.id
_entity.type
_entity.pdbx_description
1 polymer ?
#
loop_
_entity_poly.entity_id
_entity_poly.type
_entity_poly.pdbx_seq_one_letter_code
_entity_poly.pdbx_strand_id
1 'polypeptide(L)'
;MFKVNKIEQQIVTASVLGTKAFKTGIAPTPCYDSDLMAIIKDRFCAETPKGEACTTAILKAWLRAWHLANLYNTCILSESPGKCLPLSPD
;
A
#
# COMPACT_ATOMS: atom_id res chain seq x y z
N MET A 1 -20.85 21.95 -3.51
CA MET A 1 -20.47 20.61 -4.00
C MET A 1 -18.95 20.57 -4.10
N PHE A 2 -18.27 19.94 -3.14
CA PHE A 2 -16.80 19.83 -3.20
C PHE A 2 -16.42 18.94 -4.38
N LYS A 3 -15.73 19.50 -5.36
CA LYS A 3 -15.24 18.79 -6.53
C LYS A 3 -14.06 17.94 -6.06
N VAL A 4 -14.32 16.73 -5.56
CA VAL A 4 -13.26 15.84 -5.10
C VAL A 4 -12.33 15.57 -6.27
N ASN A 5 -11.04 15.80 -6.05
CA ASN A 5 -10.03 15.60 -7.07
C ASN A 5 -9.89 14.10 -7.35
N LYS A 6 -10.19 13.66 -8.57
CA LYS A 6 -10.19 12.23 -8.95
C LYS A 6 -8.85 11.56 -8.67
N ILE A 7 -7.73 12.29 -8.75
CA ILE A 7 -6.42 11.74 -8.40
C ILE A 7 -6.28 11.45 -6.90
N GLU A 8 -6.85 12.29 -6.05
CA GLU A 8 -6.83 12.09 -4.59
C GLU A 8 -7.62 10.83 -4.23
N GLN A 9 -8.75 10.58 -4.90
CA GLN A 9 -9.48 9.32 -4.74
C GLN A 9 -8.62 8.12 -5.12
N GLN A 10 -7.95 8.16 -6.27
CA GLN A 10 -7.06 7.06 -6.71
C GLN A 10 -5.90 6.82 -5.73
N ILE A 11 -5.33 7.89 -5.15
CA ILE A 11 -4.28 7.81 -4.12
C ILE A 11 -4.82 7.20 -2.82
N VAL A 12 -6.01 7.60 -2.37
CA VAL A 12 -6.65 7.03 -1.18
C VAL A 12 -6.96 5.55 -1.40
N THR A 13 -7.55 5.18 -2.55
CA THR A 13 -7.84 3.79 -2.88
C THR A 13 -6.56 2.95 -2.93
N ALA A 14 -5.47 3.46 -3.54
CA ALA A 14 -4.18 2.79 -3.55
C ALA A 14 -3.63 2.53 -2.14
N SER A 15 -3.84 3.47 -1.20
CA SER A 15 -3.42 3.31 0.20
C SER A 15 -4.19 2.19 0.91
N VAL A 16 -5.51 2.10 0.66
CA VAL A 16 -6.35 1.01 1.20
C VAL A 16 -5.88 -0.34 0.64
N LEU A 17 -5.60 -0.41 -0.66
CA LEU A 17 -5.09 -1.61 -1.31
C LEU A 17 -3.73 -2.04 -0.74
N GLY A 18 -2.80 -1.10 -0.50
CA GLY A 18 -1.50 -1.42 0.11
C GLY A 18 -1.62 -2.04 1.51
N THR A 19 -2.54 -1.53 2.32
CA THR A 19 -2.84 -2.10 3.64
C THR A 19 -3.47 -3.49 3.53
N LYS A 20 -4.41 -3.67 2.60
CA LYS A 20 -5.08 -4.95 2.33
C LYS A 20 -4.07 -6.00 1.84
N ALA A 21 -3.19 -5.63 0.92
CA ALA A 21 -2.15 -6.47 0.35
C ALA A 21 -1.23 -7.05 1.43
N PHE A 22 -0.79 -6.21 2.39
CA PHE A 22 -0.05 -6.70 3.56
C PHE A 22 -0.87 -7.72 4.36
N LYS A 23 -2.11 -7.38 4.71
CA LYS A 23 -3.00 -8.26 5.49
C LYS A 23 -3.28 -9.60 4.81
N THR A 24 -3.22 -9.66 3.48
CA THR A 24 -3.43 -10.88 2.69
C THR A 24 -2.13 -11.59 2.32
N GLY A 25 -0.97 -11.15 2.82
CA GLY A 25 0.33 -11.80 2.61
C GLY A 25 0.96 -11.53 1.24
N ILE A 26 0.52 -10.50 0.52
CA ILE A 26 1.15 -10.08 -0.73
C ILE A 26 2.47 -9.38 -0.41
N ALA A 27 3.54 -9.77 -1.12
CA ALA A 27 4.85 -9.13 -1.01
C ALA A 27 4.78 -7.62 -1.30
N PRO A 28 5.75 -6.81 -0.85
CA PRO A 28 5.81 -5.37 -1.12
C PRO A 28 6.20 -5.04 -2.57
N THR A 29 5.51 -5.66 -3.53
CA THR A 29 5.76 -5.59 -4.97
C THR A 29 4.47 -5.12 -5.64
N PRO A 30 4.30 -3.80 -5.90
CA PRO A 30 3.03 -3.23 -6.33
C PRO A 30 2.42 -3.89 -7.57
N CYS A 31 3.25 -4.34 -8.53
CA CYS A 31 2.77 -4.97 -9.76
C CYS A 31 2.07 -6.33 -9.55
N TYR A 32 2.17 -6.93 -8.36
CA TYR A 32 1.41 -8.13 -8.00
C TYR A 32 0.00 -7.84 -7.50
N ASP A 33 -0.33 -6.58 -7.20
CA ASP A 33 -1.67 -6.16 -6.82
C ASP A 33 -2.48 -5.80 -8.09
N SER A 34 -3.34 -6.74 -8.51
CA SER A 34 -4.17 -6.57 -9.71
C SER A 34 -5.14 -5.39 -9.61
N ASP A 35 -5.66 -5.12 -8.41
CA ASP A 35 -6.59 -4.02 -8.16
C ASP A 35 -5.85 -2.68 -8.30
N LEU A 36 -4.60 -2.60 -7.83
CA LEU A 36 -3.74 -1.44 -8.04
C LEU A 36 -3.41 -1.23 -9.51
N MET A 37 -3.09 -2.30 -10.24
CA MET A 37 -2.77 -2.21 -11.68
C MET A 37 -3.97 -1.73 -12.50
N ALA A 38 -5.20 -2.09 -12.11
CA ALA A 38 -6.41 -1.54 -12.72
C ALA A 38 -6.52 -0.02 -12.51
N ILE A 39 -6.23 0.49 -11.31
CA ILE A 39 -6.22 1.95 -11.02
C ILE A 39 -5.18 2.67 -11.89
N ILE A 40 -3.99 2.09 -12.09
CA ILE A 40 -2.93 2.70 -12.91
C ILE A 40 -3.30 2.73 -14.39
N LYS A 41 -3.95 1.66 -14.88
CA LYS A 41 -4.46 1.58 -16.26
C LYS A 41 -5.49 2.68 -16.53
N ASP A 42 -6.41 2.90 -15.59
CA ASP A 42 -7.49 3.89 -15.69
C ASP A 42 -7.19 5.20 -14.93
N ARG A 43 -5.90 5.56 -14.79
CA ARG A 43 -5.49 6.78 -14.08
C ARG A 43 -6.02 8.04 -14.76
N PHE A 44 -6.46 9.02 -13.97
CA PHE A 44 -7.12 10.22 -14.48
C PHE A 44 -6.22 11.09 -15.37
N CYS A 45 -4.93 11.18 -15.05
CA CYS A 45 -3.96 11.93 -15.85
C CYS A 45 -3.19 10.94 -16.74
N ALA A 46 -3.62 10.76 -17.99
CA ALA A 46 -2.97 9.83 -18.91
C ALA A 46 -1.76 10.44 -19.64
N GLU A 47 -1.75 11.77 -19.85
CA GLU A 47 -0.73 12.49 -20.61
C GLU A 47 0.61 12.58 -19.88
N THR A 48 1.69 12.23 -20.56
CA THR A 48 3.06 12.45 -20.08
C THR A 48 3.42 13.94 -20.18
N PRO A 49 4.06 14.55 -19.17
CA PRO A 49 4.68 13.94 -17.97
C PRO A 49 3.75 13.83 -16.75
N LYS A 50 2.56 14.46 -16.78
CA LYS A 50 1.63 14.50 -15.64
C LYS A 50 1.14 13.11 -15.21
N GLY A 51 1.00 12.19 -16.17
CA GLY A 51 0.57 10.83 -15.93
C GLY A 51 1.63 9.93 -15.30
N GLU A 52 2.91 10.20 -15.55
CA GLU A 52 4.01 9.54 -14.83
C GLU A 52 4.05 10.00 -13.38
N ALA A 53 3.87 11.30 -13.14
CA ALA A 53 3.76 11.84 -11.79
C ALA A 53 2.56 11.26 -11.03
N CYS A 54 1.41 11.11 -11.69
CA CYS A 54 0.23 10.48 -11.10
C CYS A 54 0.43 8.99 -10.79
N THR A 55 1.01 8.24 -11.74
CA THR A 55 1.36 6.83 -11.53
C THR A 55 2.32 6.68 -10.35
N THR A 56 3.34 7.54 -10.28
CA THR A 56 4.30 7.58 -9.18
C THR A 56 3.61 7.87 -7.84
N ALA A 57 2.67 8.81 -7.79
CA ALA A 57 1.92 9.14 -6.57
C ALA A 57 1.07 7.96 -6.08
N ILE A 58 0.38 7.28 -7.01
CA ILE A 58 -0.43 6.09 -6.73
C ILE A 58 0.44 4.95 -6.18
N LEU A 59 1.56 4.66 -6.83
CA LEU A 59 2.51 3.61 -6.40
C LEU A 59 3.12 3.92 -5.03
N LYS A 60 3.54 5.17 -4.79
CA LYS A 60 4.08 5.60 -3.49
C LYS A 60 3.06 5.45 -2.37
N ALA A 61 1.80 5.78 -2.63
CA ALA A 61 0.72 5.67 -1.65
C ALA A 61 0.48 4.22 -1.24
N TRP A 62 0.40 3.30 -2.21
CA TRP A 62 0.28 1.87 -1.96
C TRP A 62 1.45 1.33 -1.13
N LEU A 63 2.69 1.62 -1.55
CA LEU A 63 3.89 1.09 -0.90
C LEU A 63 4.05 1.63 0.51
N ARG A 64 3.76 2.91 0.72
CA ARG A 64 3.77 3.53 2.05
C ARG A 64 2.76 2.85 2.98
N ALA A 65 1.54 2.61 2.51
CA ALA A 65 0.51 1.96 3.32
C ALA A 65 0.86 0.50 3.66
N TRP A 66 1.43 -0.24 2.71
CA TRP A 66 1.94 -1.59 2.96
C TRP A 66 3.01 -1.59 4.07
N HIS A 67 4.01 -0.71 3.97
CA HIS A 67 5.09 -0.64 4.97
C HIS A 67 4.58 -0.18 6.34
N LEU A 68 3.65 0.78 6.39
CA LEU A 68 3.03 1.20 7.65
C LEU A 68 2.26 0.05 8.30
N ALA A 69 1.47 -0.70 7.52
CA ALA A 69 0.75 -1.86 8.05
C ALA A 69 1.70 -2.92 8.61
N ASN A 70 2.82 -3.18 7.92
CA ASN A 70 3.87 -4.07 8.41
C ASN A 70 4.49 -3.58 9.73
N LEU A 71 4.86 -2.30 9.82
CA LEU A 71 5.45 -1.71 11.03
C LEU A 71 4.47 -1.78 12.23
N TYR A 72 3.22 -1.41 12.04
CA TYR A 72 2.23 -1.48 13.14
C TYR A 72 1.91 -2.92 13.54
N ASN A 73 1.94 -3.87 12.61
CA ASN A 73 1.80 -5.28 12.94
C ASN A 73 2.97 -5.77 13.81
N THR A 74 4.20 -5.32 13.54
CA THR A 74 5.36 -5.62 14.38
C THR A 74 5.27 -4.99 15.78
N CYS A 75 4.68 -3.79 15.91
CA CYS A 75 4.45 -3.16 17.21
C CYS A 75 3.40 -3.91 18.06
N ILE A 76 2.30 -4.38 17.46
CA ILE A 76 1.26 -5.15 18.20
C ILE A 76 1.81 -6.49 18.69
N LEU A 77 2.72 -7.13 17.94
CA LEU A 77 3.40 -8.34 18.40
C LEU A 77 4.38 -8.07 19.56
N SER A 78 4.93 -6.86 19.67
CA SER A 78 5.79 -6.46 20.80
C SER A 78 5.03 -6.09 22.07
N GLU A 79 3.72 -5.76 21.96
CA GLU A 79 2.85 -5.42 23.09
C GLU A 79 2.05 -6.61 23.65
N SER A 80 2.25 -7.82 23.11
CA SER A 80 1.76 -9.06 23.73
C SER A 80 2.81 -9.59 24.71
N PRO A 81 2.65 -9.43 26.05
CA PRO A 81 3.60 -9.99 27.00
C PRO A 81 3.32 -11.48 27.10
N GLY A 82 3.97 -12.29 26.28
CA GLY A 82 3.89 -13.75 26.45
C GLY A 82 4.14 -14.58 25.21
N LYS A 83 5.37 -14.57 24.71
CA LYS A 83 6.19 -15.75 24.37
C LYS A 83 7.31 -15.31 23.42
N CYS A 84 8.39 -14.80 24.01
CA CYS A 84 9.70 -15.09 23.45
C CYS A 84 9.94 -16.59 23.67
N LEU A 85 9.69 -17.42 22.66
CA LEU A 85 10.33 -18.73 22.63
C LEU A 85 11.79 -18.47 22.26
N PRO A 86 12.77 -18.83 23.09
CA PRO A 86 14.15 -18.79 22.66
C PRO A 86 14.31 -19.74 21.48
N LEU A 87 14.85 -19.23 20.37
CA LEU A 87 15.53 -20.08 19.41
C LEU A 87 16.58 -20.87 20.20
N SER A 88 16.37 -22.18 20.36
CA SER A 88 17.46 -23.08 20.72
C SER A 88 18.43 -23.08 19.55
N PRO A 89 19.70 -22.68 19.73
CA PRO A 89 20.76 -23.26 18.92
C PRO A 89 21.05 -24.66 19.48
N ASP A 90 21.46 -25.56 18.59
CA ASP A 90 21.77 -26.98 18.83
C ASP A 90 22.53 -27.29 20.13
#